data_AF-A0A1A8Z9X0-F1
#
_entry.id   AF-A0A1A8Z9X0-F1
#
_cell.length_a   1.000
_cell.length_b   1.000
_cell.length_c   1.000
_cell.angle_alpha   90.00
_cell.angle_beta   90.00
_cell.angle_gamma   90.00
#
_symmetry.space_group_name_H-M   'P 1'
#
loop_
_entity.id
_entity.type
_entity.pdbx_description
1 polymer ?
#
loop_
_entity_poly.entity_id
_entity_poly.type
_entity_poly.pdbx_seq_one_letter_code
_entity_poly.pdbx_strand_id
1 'polypeptide(L)'
;MEIRNIGGRPHTDIAGAAELTGRSEQTVRLKTSPKQRAQGSGWPASVKQDKKAWFPIDELEHVRDVLLPQIVEASRARVHHVDLNGDPEELISATEFREILTITQGGWDKYVGMSKAAWDCGEDGYLPLPDREEPAPVQGSTRYWKRRRVQEWINTRSGKVLSAAPPDSPTAVS
;
A
#
# COMPACT_ATOMS: atom_id res chain seq x y z
N MET A 1 27.29 0.04 -1.92
CA MET A 1 27.34 -0.53 -0.57
C MET A 1 28.68 -0.21 0.08
N GLU A 2 28.68 0.40 1.26
CA GLU A 2 29.87 0.57 2.10
C GLU A 2 29.74 -0.27 3.37
N ILE A 3 30.77 -1.06 3.73
CA ILE A 3 30.80 -1.87 4.95
C ILE A 3 31.83 -1.32 5.93
N ARG A 4 31.46 -1.23 7.20
CA ARG A 4 32.34 -0.80 8.28
C ARG A 4 32.12 -1.61 9.55
N ASN A 5 33.21 -1.95 10.23
CA ASN A 5 33.13 -2.55 11.55
C ASN A 5 32.97 -1.46 12.62
N ILE A 6 31.86 -1.51 13.36
CA ILE A 6 31.54 -0.59 14.45
C ILE A 6 31.24 -1.44 15.69
N GLY A 7 32.01 -1.25 16.77
CA GLY A 7 31.86 -2.05 17.99
C GLY A 7 32.07 -3.56 17.78
N GLY A 8 32.95 -3.95 16.85
CA GLY A 8 33.21 -5.35 16.50
C GLY A 8 32.14 -6.03 15.64
N ARG A 9 31.08 -5.30 15.24
CA ARG A 9 30.02 -5.81 14.36
C ARG A 9 30.07 -5.15 12.98
N PRO A 10 29.85 -5.90 11.89
CA PRO A 10 29.81 -5.34 10.56
C PRO A 10 28.51 -4.56 10.35
N HIS A 11 28.64 -3.33 9.87
CA HIS A 11 27.55 -2.44 9.54
C HIS A 11 27.64 -2.00 8.08
N THR A 12 26.50 -1.69 7.48
CA THR A 12 26.42 -1.11 6.14
C THR A 12 25.79 0.27 6.17
N ASP A 13 26.11 1.08 5.17
CA ASP A 13 25.43 2.33 4.90
C ASP A 13 23.99 2.12 4.39
N ILE A 14 23.27 3.22 4.17
CA ILE A 14 21.87 3.15 3.76
C ILE A 14 21.66 2.50 2.38
N ALA A 15 22.61 2.70 1.46
CA ALA A 15 22.57 2.09 0.14
C ALA A 15 22.70 0.57 0.26
N GLY A 16 23.63 0.06 1.09
CA GLY A 16 23.73 -1.38 1.33
C GLY A 16 22.55 -1.95 2.12
N ALA A 17 21.93 -1.19 3.02
CA ALA A 17 20.69 -1.62 3.68
C ALA A 17 19.52 -1.76 2.70
N ALA A 18 19.42 -0.85 1.74
CA ALA A 18 18.45 -0.90 0.65
C ALA A 18 18.68 -2.14 -0.24
N GLU A 19 19.94 -2.37 -0.61
CA GLU A 19 20.37 -3.54 -1.41
C GLU A 19 20.06 -4.86 -0.69
N LEU A 20 20.46 -5.01 0.58
CA LEU A 20 20.24 -6.23 1.37
C LEU A 20 18.75 -6.53 1.57
N THR A 21 17.92 -5.52 1.80
CA THR A 21 16.49 -5.72 2.09
C THR A 21 15.62 -5.73 0.83
N GLY A 22 16.18 -5.43 -0.35
CA GLY A 22 15.43 -5.26 -1.59
C GLY A 22 14.40 -4.10 -1.53
N ARG A 23 14.69 -3.05 -0.76
CA ARG A 23 13.81 -1.89 -0.56
C ARG A 23 14.46 -0.60 -1.05
N SER A 24 13.65 0.42 -1.29
CA SER A 24 14.20 1.75 -1.61
C SER A 24 14.87 2.38 -0.39
N GLU A 25 15.91 3.19 -0.61
CA GLU A 25 16.57 3.94 0.47
C GLU A 25 15.58 4.78 1.29
N GLN A 26 14.57 5.37 0.63
CA GLN A 26 13.52 6.13 1.31
C GLN A 26 12.71 5.25 2.28
N THR A 27 12.40 4.02 1.89
CA THR A 27 11.72 3.05 2.76
C THR A 27 12.59 2.70 3.96
N VAL A 28 13.89 2.46 3.74
CA VAL A 28 14.85 2.22 4.82
C VAL A 28 14.86 3.41 5.79
N ARG A 29 15.04 4.66 5.31
CA ARG A 29 15.01 5.88 6.15
C ARG A 29 13.74 5.99 6.98
N LEU A 30 12.60 5.72 6.37
CA LEU A 30 11.31 5.79 7.02
C LEU A 30 11.24 4.74 8.14
N LYS A 31 11.48 3.47 7.82
CA LYS A 31 11.30 2.35 8.75
C LYS A 31 12.31 2.31 9.88
N THR A 32 13.52 2.81 9.66
CA THR A 32 14.56 2.92 10.69
C THR A 32 14.46 4.23 11.49
N SER A 33 13.51 5.12 11.18
CA SER A 33 13.30 6.35 11.95
C SER A 33 12.89 6.03 13.40
N PRO A 34 13.26 6.85 14.40
CA PRO A 34 12.89 6.62 15.80
C PRO A 34 11.39 6.47 16.00
N LYS A 35 10.59 7.27 15.27
CA LYS A 35 9.12 7.22 15.33
C LYS A 35 8.58 5.87 14.86
N GLN A 36 9.03 5.38 13.70
CA GLN A 36 8.55 4.10 13.16
C GLN A 36 9.03 2.92 14.01
N ARG A 37 10.26 2.99 14.53
CA ARG A 37 10.77 1.99 15.48
C ARG A 37 9.96 1.94 16.78
N ALA A 38 9.60 3.10 17.34
CA ALA A 38 8.72 3.18 18.51
C ALA A 38 7.33 2.60 18.26
N GLN A 39 6.87 2.62 17.01
CA GLN A 39 5.63 1.98 16.55
C GLN A 39 5.79 0.48 16.22
N GLY A 40 6.95 -0.11 16.52
CA GLY A 40 7.20 -1.54 16.32
C GLY A 40 7.52 -1.91 14.87
N SER A 41 8.21 -1.04 14.11
CA SER A 41 8.57 -1.37 12.71
C SER A 41 9.38 -2.67 12.58
N GLY A 42 10.11 -3.08 13.61
CA GLY A 42 10.98 -4.27 13.60
C GLY A 42 12.33 -4.03 12.90
N TRP A 43 12.59 -2.82 12.40
CA TRP A 43 13.84 -2.49 11.70
C TRP A 43 14.95 -2.06 12.68
N PRO A 44 16.23 -2.34 12.37
CA PRO A 44 17.35 -2.06 13.27
C PRO A 44 17.60 -0.57 13.52
N ALA A 45 18.32 -0.28 14.60
CA ALA A 45 18.70 1.09 14.94
C ALA A 45 19.93 1.45 14.12
N SER A 46 19.97 2.66 13.57
CA SER A 46 21.20 3.15 12.96
C SER A 46 22.15 3.67 14.04
N VAL A 47 23.44 3.36 13.91
CA VAL A 47 24.51 4.09 14.58
C VAL A 47 24.89 5.30 13.71
N LYS A 48 24.93 6.49 14.30
CA LYS A 48 25.38 7.70 13.59
C LYS A 48 26.89 7.86 13.76
N GLN A 49 27.62 7.82 12.65
CA GLN A 49 29.06 8.05 12.62
C GLN A 49 29.44 8.73 11.31
N ASP A 50 30.32 9.73 11.38
CA ASP A 50 30.78 10.51 10.21
C ASP A 50 29.62 11.09 9.37
N LYS A 51 28.59 11.60 10.05
CA LYS A 51 27.34 12.13 9.45
C LYS A 51 26.53 11.12 8.63
N LYS A 52 26.93 9.84 8.59
CA LYS A 52 26.22 8.74 7.96
C LYS A 52 25.49 7.88 9.01
N ALA A 53 24.43 7.22 8.55
CA ALA A 53 23.71 6.21 9.34
C ALA A 53 24.23 4.82 8.94
N TRP A 54 24.66 4.05 9.93
CA TRP A 54 25.23 2.71 9.77
C TRP A 54 24.31 1.69 10.42
N PHE A 55 24.02 0.61 9.70
CA PHE A 55 23.05 -0.41 10.11
C PHE A 55 23.74 -1.76 10.29
N PRO A 56 23.52 -2.46 11.41
CA PRO A 56 24.09 -3.79 11.62
C PRO A 56 23.57 -4.77 10.57
N ILE A 57 24.49 -5.46 9.89
CA ILE A 57 24.16 -6.31 8.73
C ILE A 57 23.32 -7.52 9.16
N ASP A 58 23.64 -8.16 10.28
CA ASP A 58 22.92 -9.32 10.81
C ASP A 58 21.45 -9.01 11.14
N GLU A 59 21.16 -7.83 11.67
CA GLU A 59 19.77 -7.41 11.92
C GLU A 59 19.03 -7.08 10.61
N LEU A 60 19.72 -6.59 9.58
CA LEU A 60 19.15 -6.40 8.26
C LEU A 60 18.86 -7.74 7.56
N GLU A 61 19.69 -8.76 7.77
CA GLU A 61 19.43 -10.12 7.31
C GLU A 61 18.19 -10.69 8.00
N HIS A 62 18.02 -10.47 9.31
CA HIS A 62 16.78 -10.84 9.99
C HIS A 62 15.55 -10.13 9.41
N VAL A 63 15.66 -8.84 9.07
CA VAL A 63 14.57 -8.12 8.39
C VAL A 63 14.26 -8.77 7.04
N ARG A 64 15.29 -9.08 6.24
CA ARG A 64 15.14 -9.69 4.91
C ARG A 64 14.50 -11.08 4.99
N ASP A 65 14.98 -11.92 5.88
CA ASP A 65 14.68 -13.37 5.88
C ASP A 65 13.47 -13.73 6.73
N VAL A 66 13.13 -12.89 7.72
CA VAL A 66 12.05 -13.17 8.67
C VAL A 66 10.95 -12.14 8.57
N LEU A 67 11.27 -10.86 8.83
CA LEU A 67 10.25 -9.82 8.96
C LEU A 67 9.52 -9.56 7.64
N LEU A 68 10.25 -9.43 6.52
CA LEU A 68 9.65 -9.14 5.23
C LEU A 68 8.76 -10.29 4.73
N PRO A 69 9.18 -11.57 4.77
CA PRO A 69 8.31 -12.70 4.47
C PRO A 69 7.06 -12.74 5.34
N GLN A 70 7.17 -12.54 6.66
CA GLN A 70 6.01 -12.50 7.55
C GLN A 70 5.02 -11.40 7.19
N ILE A 71 5.49 -10.20 6.80
CA ILE A 71 4.62 -9.12 6.34
C ILE A 71 3.90 -9.52 5.05
N VAL A 72 4.61 -10.18 4.12
CA VAL A 72 4.01 -10.66 2.86
C VAL A 72 2.99 -11.76 3.13
N GLU A 73 3.32 -12.74 3.98
CA GLU A 73 2.42 -13.82 4.37
C GLU A 73 1.20 -13.31 5.13
N ALA A 74 1.37 -12.42 6.10
CA ALA A 74 0.25 -11.79 6.81
C ALA A 74 -0.63 -10.97 5.85
N SER A 75 -0.02 -10.32 4.85
CA SER A 75 -0.77 -9.61 3.81
C SER A 75 -1.52 -10.58 2.88
N ARG A 76 -0.97 -11.77 2.59
CA ARG A 76 -1.62 -12.85 1.84
C ARG A 76 -2.74 -13.53 2.64
N ALA A 77 -2.52 -13.80 3.92
CA ALA A 77 -3.50 -14.41 4.83
C ALA A 77 -4.71 -13.50 5.09
N ARG A 78 -4.55 -12.17 4.98
CA ARG A 78 -5.70 -11.24 4.99
C ARG A 78 -6.61 -11.36 3.76
N VAL A 79 -6.18 -12.08 2.72
CA VAL A 79 -6.99 -12.40 1.55
C VAL A 79 -7.78 -13.70 1.81
N HIS A 80 -8.51 -13.75 2.93
CA HIS A 80 -9.60 -14.71 3.01
C HIS A 80 -10.75 -14.16 2.17
N HIS A 81 -11.31 -15.03 1.32
CA HIS A 81 -12.55 -14.76 0.58
C HIS A 81 -13.56 -14.14 1.55
N VAL A 82 -13.85 -12.87 1.36
CA VAL A 82 -14.87 -12.14 2.10
C VAL A 82 -16.20 -12.58 1.52
N ASP A 83 -17.08 -13.09 2.39
CA ASP A 83 -18.48 -13.30 2.06
C ASP A 83 -19.29 -12.17 2.70
N LEU A 84 -19.90 -11.33 1.87
CA LEU A 84 -20.73 -10.24 2.37
C LEU A 84 -22.15 -10.78 2.53
N ASN A 85 -22.56 -11.00 3.79
CA ASN A 85 -23.94 -11.39 4.11
C ASN A 85 -24.94 -10.38 3.53
N GLY A 86 -26.00 -10.86 2.90
CA GLY A 86 -27.07 -10.04 2.31
C GLY A 86 -27.49 -10.53 0.92
N ASP A 87 -28.41 -9.79 0.29
CA ASP A 87 -28.79 -10.05 -1.09
C ASP A 87 -27.65 -9.62 -2.04
N PRO A 88 -27.12 -10.50 -2.91
CA PRO A 88 -26.05 -10.16 -3.85
C PRO A 88 -26.39 -8.99 -4.79
N GLU A 89 -27.67 -8.79 -5.11
CA GLU A 89 -28.13 -7.74 -6.02
C GLU A 89 -28.54 -6.46 -5.27
N GLU A 90 -28.44 -6.44 -3.94
CA GLU A 90 -28.66 -5.25 -3.13
C GLU A 90 -27.64 -4.16 -3.47
N LEU A 91 -28.14 -2.93 -3.63
CA LEU A 91 -27.31 -1.75 -3.82
C LEU A 91 -26.82 -1.23 -2.47
N ILE A 92 -25.53 -1.38 -2.20
CA ILE A 92 -24.88 -0.80 -1.03
C ILE A 92 -24.37 0.62 -1.33
N SER A 93 -24.48 1.50 -0.34
CA SER A 93 -24.05 2.89 -0.47
C SER A 93 -22.53 3.04 -0.35
N ALA A 94 -22.00 4.20 -0.78
CA ALA A 94 -20.61 4.58 -0.53
C ALA A 94 -20.20 4.51 0.95
N THR A 95 -21.12 4.84 1.86
CA THR A 95 -20.88 4.78 3.31
C THR A 95 -20.68 3.34 3.77
N GLU A 96 -21.57 2.43 3.34
CA GLU A 96 -21.51 1.01 3.68
C GLU A 96 -20.28 0.34 3.05
N PHE A 97 -19.97 0.64 1.79
CA PHE A 97 -18.77 0.13 1.14
C PHE A 97 -17.49 0.60 1.86
N ARG A 98 -17.42 1.86 2.28
CA ARG A 98 -16.31 2.37 3.09
C ARG A 98 -16.17 1.62 4.43
N GLU A 99 -17.29 1.33 5.09
CA GLU A 99 -17.32 0.57 6.35
C GLU A 99 -16.84 -0.86 6.17
N ILE A 100 -17.26 -1.54 5.10
CA ILE A 100 -16.77 -2.88 4.72
C ILE A 100 -15.24 -2.87 4.55
N LEU A 101 -14.68 -1.81 3.94
CA LEU A 101 -13.23 -1.68 3.76
C LEU A 101 -12.49 -1.21 5.02
N THR A 102 -13.20 -0.81 6.07
CA THR A 102 -12.63 -0.26 7.31
C THR A 102 -11.65 0.88 7.04
N ILE A 103 -11.96 1.77 6.09
CA ILE A 103 -11.12 2.93 5.76
C ILE A 103 -11.73 4.25 6.23
N THR A 104 -10.87 5.24 6.48
CA THR A 104 -11.31 6.59 6.87
C THR A 104 -11.93 7.33 5.68
N GLN A 105 -12.74 8.37 5.96
CA GLN A 105 -13.32 9.23 4.91
C GLN A 105 -12.24 9.80 3.97
N GLY A 106 -11.12 10.30 4.50
CA GLY A 106 -10.04 10.81 3.66
C GLY A 106 -9.37 9.74 2.78
N GLY A 107 -9.31 8.49 3.26
CA GLY A 107 -8.87 7.35 2.44
C GLY A 107 -9.86 7.04 1.31
N TRP A 108 -11.15 7.07 1.63
CA TRP A 108 -12.23 6.90 0.66
C TRP A 108 -12.20 7.99 -0.43
N ASP A 109 -12.11 9.27 -0.05
CA ASP A 109 -12.07 10.40 -1.00
C ASP A 109 -10.89 10.28 -1.96
N LYS A 110 -9.74 9.82 -1.47
CA LYS A 110 -8.57 9.54 -2.29
C LYS A 110 -8.84 8.42 -3.30
N TYR A 111 -9.45 7.32 -2.88
CA TYR A 111 -9.77 6.19 -3.75
C TYR A 111 -10.79 6.56 -4.83
N VAL A 112 -11.81 7.34 -4.46
CA VAL A 112 -12.76 7.93 -5.41
C VAL A 112 -12.03 8.83 -6.40
N GLY A 113 -11.16 9.73 -5.94
CA GLY A 113 -10.36 10.61 -6.80
C GLY A 113 -9.50 9.85 -7.81
N MET A 114 -8.92 8.71 -7.41
CA MET A 114 -8.14 7.83 -8.30
C MET A 114 -9.00 7.05 -9.30
N SER A 115 -10.32 6.97 -9.09
CA SER A 115 -11.22 6.16 -9.92
C SER A 115 -12.04 6.97 -10.90
N LYS A 116 -12.25 8.27 -10.66
CA LYS A 116 -13.09 9.15 -11.49
C LYS A 116 -12.78 9.08 -12.97
N ALA A 117 -11.51 9.21 -13.36
CA ALA A 117 -11.13 9.19 -14.78
C ALA A 117 -11.48 7.85 -15.46
N ALA A 118 -11.34 6.72 -14.75
CA ALA A 118 -11.75 5.41 -15.28
C ALA A 118 -13.28 5.31 -15.36
N TRP A 119 -13.99 5.81 -14.35
CA TRP A 119 -15.46 5.82 -14.36
C TRP A 119 -16.05 6.66 -15.49
N ASP A 120 -15.42 7.80 -15.81
CA ASP A 120 -15.81 8.64 -16.94
C ASP A 120 -15.66 7.90 -18.29
N CYS A 121 -14.78 6.89 -18.35
CA CYS A 121 -14.60 5.98 -19.48
C CYS A 121 -15.48 4.72 -19.40
N GLY A 122 -16.27 4.55 -18.33
CA GLY A 122 -17.07 3.34 -18.10
C GLY A 122 -16.25 2.13 -17.62
N GLU A 123 -15.04 2.36 -17.11
CA GLU A 123 -14.11 1.32 -16.67
C GLU A 123 -14.00 1.27 -15.14
N ASP A 124 -13.54 0.13 -14.61
CA ASP A 124 -13.18 0.02 -13.20
C ASP A 124 -11.87 0.77 -12.94
N GLY A 125 -11.86 1.59 -11.89
CA GLY A 125 -10.67 2.33 -11.46
C GLY A 125 -9.98 1.66 -10.27
N TYR A 126 -9.49 2.48 -9.34
CA TYR A 126 -9.05 1.96 -8.05
C TYR A 126 -10.21 1.31 -7.28
N LEU A 127 -11.41 1.86 -7.43
CA LEU A 127 -12.69 1.29 -7.00
C LEU A 127 -13.49 0.83 -8.23
N PRO A 128 -14.35 -0.19 -8.09
CA PRO A 128 -15.20 -0.63 -9.17
C PRO A 128 -16.15 0.50 -9.61
N LEU A 129 -16.53 0.51 -10.88
CA LEU A 129 -17.56 1.40 -11.43
C LEU A 129 -18.86 1.25 -10.61
N PRO A 130 -19.51 2.35 -10.21
CA PRO A 130 -20.82 2.31 -9.56
C PRO A 130 -21.88 1.70 -10.48
N ASP A 131 -22.73 0.83 -9.93
CA ASP A 131 -23.88 0.30 -10.65
C ASP A 131 -25.01 1.34 -10.77
N ARG A 132 -25.05 2.29 -9.84
CA ARG A 132 -25.99 3.42 -9.86
C ARG A 132 -25.34 4.67 -9.30
N GLU A 133 -25.59 5.79 -9.96
CA GLU A 133 -25.20 7.12 -9.49
C GLU A 133 -26.43 8.03 -9.45
N GLU A 134 -26.63 8.72 -8.34
CA GLU A 134 -27.72 9.67 -8.12
C GLU A 134 -27.15 11.03 -7.71
N PRO A 135 -27.77 12.14 -8.11
CA PRO A 135 -27.38 13.45 -7.60
C PRO A 135 -27.60 13.52 -6.08
N ALA A 136 -26.58 13.97 -5.36
CA ALA A 136 -26.66 14.11 -3.91
C ALA A 136 -27.49 15.36 -3.53
N PRO A 137 -28.18 15.36 -2.37
CA PRO A 137 -29.07 16.46 -1.96
C PRO A 137 -28.37 17.81 -1.74
N VAL A 138 -27.06 17.80 -1.47
CA VAL A 138 -26.28 19.01 -1.14
C VAL A 138 -25.29 19.33 -2.25
N GLN A 139 -24.37 18.40 -2.56
CA GLN A 139 -23.39 18.57 -3.63
C GLN A 139 -22.76 17.22 -4.01
N GLY A 140 -22.56 16.99 -5.31
CA GLY A 140 -21.93 15.78 -5.85
C GLY A 140 -22.93 14.69 -6.18
N SER A 141 -22.45 13.45 -6.22
CA SER A 141 -23.25 12.27 -6.54
C SER A 141 -23.13 11.21 -5.47
N THR A 142 -24.27 10.64 -5.07
CA THR A 142 -24.34 9.41 -4.29
C THR A 142 -24.15 8.22 -5.21
N ARG A 143 -23.20 7.35 -4.88
CA ARG A 143 -22.87 6.17 -5.67
C ARG A 143 -23.29 4.91 -4.92
N TYR A 144 -23.76 3.94 -5.67
CA TYR A 144 -24.16 2.64 -5.17
C TYR A 144 -23.54 1.53 -6.01
N TRP A 145 -23.28 0.42 -5.35
CA TRP A 145 -22.71 -0.78 -5.95
C TRP A 145 -23.53 -1.99 -5.54
N LYS A 146 -23.69 -2.96 -6.43
CA LYS A 146 -24.24 -4.25 -6.06
C LYS A 146 -23.30 -4.95 -5.08
N ARG A 147 -23.86 -5.53 -4.02
CA ARG A 147 -23.10 -6.26 -2.98
C ARG A 147 -22.18 -7.31 -3.60
N ARG A 148 -22.67 -8.07 -4.60
CA ARG A 148 -21.89 -9.05 -5.36
C ARG A 148 -20.65 -8.44 -6.02
N ARG A 149 -20.80 -7.29 -6.69
CA ARG A 149 -19.68 -6.61 -7.37
C ARG A 149 -18.61 -6.18 -6.38
N VAL A 150 -19.04 -5.68 -5.22
CA VAL A 150 -18.13 -5.29 -4.14
C VAL A 150 -17.40 -6.50 -3.57
N GLN A 151 -18.12 -7.61 -3.32
CA GLN A 151 -17.54 -8.86 -2.86
C GLN A 151 -16.52 -9.43 -3.85
N GLU A 152 -16.90 -9.54 -5.14
CA GLU A 152 -16.02 -9.99 -6.22
C GLU A 152 -14.77 -9.10 -6.31
N TRP A 153 -14.93 -7.78 -6.24
CA TRP A 153 -13.81 -6.84 -6.25
C TRP A 153 -12.89 -7.00 -5.03
N ILE A 154 -13.42 -7.13 -3.81
CA ILE A 154 -12.61 -7.37 -2.59
C ILE A 154 -11.82 -8.68 -2.72
N ASN A 155 -12.48 -9.73 -3.20
CA ASN A 155 -11.89 -11.06 -3.32
C ASN A 155 -10.85 -11.15 -4.44
N THR A 156 -11.01 -10.36 -5.51
CA THR A 156 -10.04 -10.27 -6.60
C THR A 156 -8.88 -9.31 -6.32
N ARG A 157 -8.98 -8.48 -5.27
CA ARG A 157 -7.92 -7.53 -4.83
C ARG A 157 -6.65 -8.19 -4.27
N SER A 158 -6.50 -9.50 -4.44
CA SER A 158 -5.32 -10.30 -4.09
C SER A 158 -4.01 -9.64 -4.56
N GLY A 159 -3.35 -8.87 -3.69
CA GLY A 159 -1.92 -8.51 -3.71
C GLY A 159 -1.32 -7.89 -4.98
N LYS A 160 -2.10 -7.62 -6.03
CA LYS A 160 -1.63 -6.99 -7.25
C LYS A 160 -1.48 -5.51 -6.97
N VAL A 161 -0.26 -5.10 -6.66
CA VAL A 161 0.21 -3.75 -6.97
C VAL A 161 -0.08 -3.57 -8.45
N LEU A 162 -1.22 -2.95 -8.78
CA LEU A 162 -1.44 -2.40 -10.11
C LEU A 162 -0.36 -1.36 -10.29
N SER A 163 0.72 -1.78 -10.94
CA SER A 163 1.74 -0.93 -11.51
C SER A 163 1.02 -0.09 -12.56
N ALA A 164 0.41 1.01 -12.14
CA ALA A 164 0.10 2.10 -13.04
C ALA A 164 1.46 2.61 -13.52
N ALA A 165 1.89 2.11 -14.69
CA ALA A 165 2.98 2.73 -15.42
C ALA A 165 2.65 4.22 -15.58
N PRO A 166 3.59 5.13 -15.31
CA PRO A 166 3.39 6.53 -15.66
C PRO A 166 3.19 6.63 -17.18
N PRO A 167 2.33 7.52 -17.67
CA PRO A 167 2.15 7.71 -19.10
C PRO A 167 3.50 8.11 -19.71
N ASP A 168 3.92 7.36 -20.75
CA ASP A 168 5.07 7.69 -21.58
C ASP A 168 4.93 9.14 -22.07
N SER A 169 5.87 9.98 -21.68
CA SER A 169 6.03 11.32 -22.26
C SER A 169 6.28 11.17 -23.77
N PRO A 170 5.54 11.90 -24.63
CA PRO A 170 5.70 11.77 -26.07
C PRO A 170 7.10 12.20 -26.49
N THR A 171 7.77 11.31 -27.23
CA THR A 171 9.02 11.57 -27.92
C THR A 171 8.84 12.77 -28.85
N ALA A 172 9.58 13.84 -28.59
CA ALA A 172 9.76 14.94 -29.52
C ALA A 172 10.48 14.40 -30.76
N VAL A 173 9.78 14.36 -31.89
CA VAL A 173 10.38 14.13 -33.20
C VAL A 173 10.84 15.50 -33.72
N SER A 174 12.13 15.58 -34.01
CA SER A 174 12.80 16.73 -34.64
C SER A 174 12.45 16.85 -36.12
#